data_AF-A0A7I7L5Z5-F1
#
_entry.id   AF-A0A7I7L5Z5-F1
#
_cell.length_a   1.000
_cell.length_b   1.000
_cell.length_c   1.000
_cell.angle_alpha   90.00
_cell.angle_beta   90.00
_cell.angle_gamma   90.00
#
_symmetry.space_group_name_H-M   'P 1'
#
loop_
_entity.id
_entity.type
_entity.pdbx_description
1 polymer ?
#
loop_
_entity_poly.entity_id
_entity_poly.type
_entity_poly.pdbx_seq_one_letter_code
_entity_poly.pdbx_strand_id
1 'polypeptide(L)'
;MAEATTDPIQLPPGPNASKLTQTLVYVFAKARARTRLTNRYGSGYSLNLPKYGPTLVISDPAMLKELFTSGNDLVTRPTTLGKLLGPGSILSMIGVEHRQRRKLMVPPFNGRRIDAYVKIVEEEFLREAQTWPE
;
A
#
# COMPACT_ATOMS: atom_id res chain seq x y z
N MET A 1 10.23 -8.67 -16.17
CA MET A 1 10.30 -8.92 -14.71
C MET A 1 11.42 -8.02 -14.25
N ALA A 2 11.22 -7.28 -13.15
CA ALA A 2 12.25 -6.38 -12.67
C ALA A 2 13.53 -7.18 -12.39
N GLU A 3 14.65 -6.66 -12.85
CA GLU A 3 15.98 -7.23 -12.68
C GLU A 3 16.91 -6.15 -12.12
N ALA A 4 17.90 -6.57 -11.34
CA ALA A 4 18.93 -5.65 -10.88
C ALA A 4 19.75 -5.19 -12.10
N THR A 5 19.81 -3.88 -12.32
CA THR A 5 20.60 -3.27 -13.39
C THR A 5 21.60 -2.27 -12.83
N THR A 6 22.70 -2.08 -13.55
CA THR A 6 23.68 -1.01 -13.33
C THR A 6 23.41 0.22 -14.19
N ASP A 7 22.31 0.22 -14.96
CA ASP A 7 21.93 1.34 -15.80
C ASP A 7 21.73 2.63 -14.97
N PRO A 8 22.04 3.80 -15.55
CA PRO A 8 21.86 5.06 -14.86
C PRO A 8 20.38 5.27 -14.51
N ILE A 9 20.11 5.69 -13.28
CA ILE A 9 18.75 5.90 -12.78
C ILE A 9 18.12 7.09 -13.52
N GLN A 10 17.09 6.82 -14.33
CA GLN A 10 16.26 7.84 -14.95
C GLN A 10 14.92 7.93 -14.21
N LEU A 11 14.74 9.00 -13.44
CA LEU A 11 13.49 9.26 -12.73
C LEU A 11 12.55 10.14 -13.56
N PRO A 12 11.24 9.89 -13.53
CA PRO A 12 10.28 10.77 -14.19
C PRO A 12 10.28 12.16 -13.53
N PRO A 13 9.88 13.19 -14.29
CA PRO A 13 9.85 14.55 -13.78
C PRO A 13 8.92 14.69 -12.57
N GLY A 14 9.22 15.67 -11.74
CA GLY A 14 8.45 16.01 -10.55
C GLY A 14 8.19 17.51 -10.44
N PRO A 15 7.39 17.95 -9.45
CA PRO A 15 7.23 19.36 -9.15
C PRO A 15 8.55 19.99 -8.70
N ASN A 16 8.94 21.09 -9.35
CA ASN A 16 10.10 21.93 -8.97
C ASN A 16 9.82 22.82 -7.73
N ALA A 17 9.01 22.33 -6.79
CA ALA A 17 8.66 23.05 -5.57
C ALA A 17 9.65 22.72 -4.45
N SER A 18 9.89 23.67 -3.54
CA SER A 18 10.74 23.43 -2.37
C SER A 18 10.21 22.25 -1.52
N LYS A 19 11.10 21.55 -0.81
CA LYS A 19 10.72 20.41 0.05
C LYS A 19 9.62 20.76 1.05
N LEU A 20 9.68 21.97 1.63
CA LEU A 20 8.67 22.47 2.57
C LEU A 20 7.31 22.65 1.89
N THR A 21 7.28 23.21 0.69
CA THR A 21 6.04 23.37 -0.09
C THR A 21 5.44 22.02 -0.45
N GLN A 22 6.24 21.07 -0.94
CA GLN A 22 5.77 19.71 -1.24
C GLN A 22 5.19 19.03 0.01
N THR A 23 5.86 19.20 1.14
CA THR A 23 5.45 18.68 2.45
C THR A 23 4.09 19.22 2.88
N LEU A 24 3.94 20.55 2.94
CA LEU A 24 2.71 21.19 3.37
C LEU A 24 1.53 20.83 2.46
N VAL A 25 1.75 20.88 1.14
CA VAL A 25 0.71 20.53 0.16
C VAL A 25 0.30 19.06 0.30
N TYR A 26 1.26 18.15 0.51
CA TYR A 26 0.95 16.74 0.70
C TYR A 26 0.21 16.47 2.01
N VAL A 27 0.55 17.16 3.11
CA VAL A 27 -0.12 16.99 4.42
C VAL A 27 -1.53 17.56 4.41
N PHE A 28 -1.71 18.78 3.93
CA PHE A 28 -2.98 19.50 4.04
C PHE A 28 -3.92 19.32 2.83
N ALA A 29 -3.40 18.93 1.67
CA ALA A 29 -4.17 18.87 0.43
C ALA A 29 -3.90 17.60 -0.40
N LYS A 30 -3.55 16.49 0.25
CA LYS A 30 -3.10 15.23 -0.38
C LYS A 30 -3.89 14.81 -1.61
N ALA A 31 -5.22 14.73 -1.49
CA ALA A 31 -6.09 14.27 -2.58
C ALA A 31 -6.02 15.20 -3.80
N ARG A 32 -6.15 16.52 -3.59
CA ARG A 32 -6.05 17.53 -4.66
C ARG A 32 -4.64 17.57 -5.26
N ALA A 33 -3.62 17.46 -4.43
CA ALA A 33 -2.23 17.42 -4.86
C ALA A 33 -1.97 16.23 -5.78
N ARG A 34 -2.42 15.03 -5.39
CA ARG A 34 -2.31 13.82 -6.22
C ARG A 34 -3.00 14.02 -7.56
N THR A 35 -4.26 14.44 -7.59
CA THR A 35 -4.99 14.65 -8.85
C THR A 35 -4.29 15.66 -9.76
N ARG A 36 -3.84 16.81 -9.21
CA ARG A 36 -3.11 17.81 -10.02
C ARG A 36 -1.79 17.29 -10.56
N LEU A 37 -1.04 16.52 -9.77
CA LEU A 37 0.24 15.95 -10.18
C LEU A 37 0.04 14.87 -11.23
N THR A 38 -0.92 13.96 -11.05
CA THR A 38 -1.28 12.96 -12.06
C THR A 38 -1.74 13.60 -13.36
N ASN A 39 -2.56 14.66 -13.31
CA ASN A 39 -2.97 15.38 -14.52
C ASN A 39 -1.80 16.07 -15.24
N ARG A 40 -0.78 16.52 -14.50
CA ARG A 40 0.37 17.26 -15.06
C ARG A 40 1.49 16.37 -15.56
N TYR A 41 1.80 15.30 -14.82
CA TYR A 41 2.96 14.44 -15.04
C TYR A 41 2.59 13.02 -15.50
N GLY A 42 1.30 12.70 -15.57
CA GLY A 42 0.82 11.40 -16.03
C GLY A 42 0.94 10.30 -14.97
N SER A 43 1.27 9.09 -15.45
CA SER A 43 1.22 7.85 -14.66
C SER A 43 2.49 7.56 -13.84
N GLY A 44 3.49 8.43 -13.90
CA GLY A 44 4.75 8.29 -13.17
C GLY A 44 5.35 9.65 -12.86
N TYR A 45 5.61 9.95 -11.58
CA TYR A 45 6.26 11.21 -11.20
C TYR A 45 7.02 11.10 -9.88
N SER A 46 8.06 11.94 -9.76
CA SER A 46 8.94 11.96 -8.60
C SER A 46 8.52 13.02 -7.60
N LEU A 47 8.55 12.69 -6.31
CA LEU A 47 8.30 13.57 -5.18
C LEU A 47 9.39 13.45 -4.12
N ASN A 48 9.44 14.43 -3.23
CA ASN A 48 10.18 14.30 -1.99
C ASN A 48 9.19 14.38 -0.82
N LEU A 49 8.81 13.21 -0.27
CA LEU A 49 7.82 13.14 0.80
C LEU A 49 8.47 13.20 2.18
N PRO A 50 7.84 13.88 3.16
CA PRO A 50 8.25 13.78 4.55
C PRO A 50 8.29 12.32 5.01
N LYS A 51 9.27 11.97 5.84
CA LYS A 51 9.51 10.61 6.38
C LYS A 51 9.95 9.54 5.37
N TYR A 52 9.59 9.66 4.09
CA TYR A 52 9.91 8.67 3.05
C TYR A 52 11.07 9.11 2.13
N GLY A 53 11.36 10.41 2.04
CA GLY A 53 12.43 10.94 1.19
C GLY A 53 12.06 10.91 -0.31
N PRO A 54 13.05 10.72 -1.21
CA PRO A 54 12.79 10.54 -2.64
C PRO A 54 11.77 9.44 -2.87
N THR A 55 10.63 9.79 -3.47
CA THR A 55 9.49 8.90 -3.64
C THR A 55 9.06 8.93 -5.10
N LEU A 56 8.93 7.74 -5.69
CA LEU A 56 8.34 7.56 -7.01
C LEU A 56 6.86 7.19 -6.86
N VAL A 57 5.97 7.95 -7.51
CA VAL A 57 4.55 7.59 -7.60
C VAL A 57 4.33 6.95 -8.97
N ILE A 58 3.75 5.75 -8.97
CA ILE A 58 3.43 4.98 -10.18
C ILE A 58 1.94 4.66 -10.15
N SER A 59 1.24 4.91 -11.24
CA SER A 59 -0.15 4.50 -11.45
C SER A 59 -0.39 3.76 -12.77
N ASP A 60 0.66 3.52 -13.55
CA ASP A 60 0.57 2.70 -14.76
C ASP A 60 0.32 1.21 -14.40
N PRO A 61 -0.73 0.58 -14.93
CA PRO A 61 -1.06 -0.80 -14.59
C PRO A 61 0.03 -1.83 -14.93
N ALA A 62 0.79 -1.61 -16.01
CA ALA A 62 1.85 -2.53 -16.42
C ALA A 62 3.04 -2.44 -15.45
N MET A 63 3.48 -1.23 -15.10
CA MET A 63 4.52 -1.02 -14.09
C MET A 63 4.09 -1.51 -12.71
N LEU A 64 2.82 -1.29 -12.31
CA LEU A 64 2.30 -1.83 -11.06
C LEU A 64 2.31 -3.36 -11.05
N LYS A 65 1.91 -4.01 -12.15
CA LYS A 65 1.97 -5.46 -12.28
C LYS A 65 3.41 -5.97 -12.09
N GLU A 66 4.39 -5.32 -12.72
CA GLU A 66 5.80 -5.66 -12.55
C GLU A 66 6.27 -5.46 -11.11
N LEU A 67 5.97 -4.31 -10.49
CA LEU A 67 6.32 -4.02 -9.09
C LEU A 67 5.74 -5.06 -8.12
N PHE A 68 4.46 -5.42 -8.27
CA PHE A 68 3.80 -6.37 -7.38
C PHE A 68 4.14 -7.84 -7.64
N THR A 69 4.75 -8.15 -8.79
CA THR A 69 5.25 -9.51 -9.13
C THR A 69 6.77 -9.63 -9.00
N SER A 70 7.47 -8.54 -8.68
CA SER A 70 8.90 -8.52 -8.42
C SER A 70 9.25 -9.37 -7.20
N GLY A 71 10.46 -9.91 -7.20
CA GLY A 71 10.99 -10.66 -6.06
C GLY A 71 11.18 -9.78 -4.82
N ASN A 72 11.09 -10.40 -3.63
CA ASN A 72 11.29 -9.70 -2.36
C ASN A 72 12.74 -9.25 -2.13
N ASP A 73 13.68 -9.77 -2.92
CA ASP A 73 15.09 -9.38 -3.00
C ASP A 73 15.26 -7.99 -3.62
N LEU A 74 14.38 -7.61 -4.56
CA LEU A 74 14.40 -6.29 -5.21
C LEU A 74 13.50 -5.28 -4.51
N VAL A 75 12.35 -5.72 -3.99
CA VAL A 75 11.32 -4.83 -3.42
C VAL A 75 10.88 -5.33 -2.06
N THR A 76 11.15 -4.55 -1.02
CA THR A 76 10.62 -4.79 0.32
C THR A 76 9.37 -3.94 0.56
N ARG A 77 8.35 -4.53 1.17
CA ARG A 77 7.15 -3.79 1.61
C ARG A 77 7.39 -3.19 3.00
N PRO A 78 7.55 -1.87 3.14
CA PRO A 78 7.59 -1.27 4.47
C PRO A 78 6.19 -1.36 5.09
N THR A 79 6.08 -1.95 6.28
CA THR A 79 4.86 -1.91 7.08
C THR A 79 5.10 -1.21 8.40
N THR A 80 4.31 -0.19 8.69
CA THR A 80 4.30 0.41 10.02
C THR A 80 3.55 -0.49 11.01
N LEU A 81 2.59 -1.28 10.52
CA LEU A 81 1.78 -2.17 11.36
C LEU A 81 2.56 -3.37 11.88
N GLY A 82 3.61 -3.81 11.17
CA GLY A 82 4.48 -4.87 11.68
C GLY A 82 5.16 -4.47 13.00
N LYS A 83 5.59 -3.21 13.12
CA LYS A 83 6.17 -2.68 14.37
C LYS A 83 5.17 -2.66 15.52
N LEU A 84 3.90 -2.42 15.22
CA LEU A 84 2.83 -2.39 16.22
C LEU A 84 2.42 -3.80 16.68
N LEU A 85 2.30 -4.74 15.73
CA LEU A 85 1.83 -6.11 16.00
C LEU A 85 2.96 -7.08 16.41
N GLY A 86 4.21 -6.63 16.36
CA GLY A 86 5.37 -7.40 16.75
C GLY A 86 5.92 -8.34 15.67
N PRO A 87 7.08 -8.98 15.94
CA PRO A 87 7.81 -9.78 14.94
C PRO A 87 7.07 -11.05 14.50
N GLY A 88 6.20 -11.63 15.35
CA GLY A 88 5.40 -12.82 15.00
C GLY A 88 4.18 -12.55 14.10
N SER A 89 3.92 -11.29 13.76
CA SER A 89 2.83 -10.93 12.85
C SER A 89 3.19 -11.25 11.40
N ILE A 90 2.21 -11.74 10.63
CA ILE A 90 2.35 -11.90 9.17
C ILE A 90 2.75 -10.60 8.49
N LEU A 91 2.38 -9.43 9.05
CA LEU A 91 2.75 -8.14 8.48
C LEU A 91 4.25 -7.86 8.64
N SER A 92 4.92 -8.44 9.63
CA SER A 92 6.35 -8.26 9.89
C SER A 92 7.23 -9.22 9.09
N MET A 93 6.65 -10.30 8.54
CA MET A 93 7.36 -11.36 7.84
C MET A 93 7.54 -11.04 6.36
N ILE A 94 8.63 -11.56 5.75
CA ILE A 94 8.92 -11.45 4.32
C ILE A 94 9.27 -12.83 3.75
N GLY A 95 9.17 -13.03 2.45
CA GLY A 95 9.71 -14.22 1.78
C GLY A 95 9.03 -15.53 2.19
N VAL A 96 9.83 -16.55 2.50
CA VAL A 96 9.38 -17.91 2.81
C VAL A 96 8.51 -17.93 4.07
N GLU A 97 8.94 -17.24 5.13
CA GLU A 97 8.22 -17.18 6.40
C GLU A 97 6.83 -16.56 6.22
N HIS A 98 6.76 -15.43 5.49
CA HIS A 98 5.49 -14.80 5.13
C HIS A 98 4.58 -15.77 4.37
N ARG A 99 5.11 -16.51 3.38
CA ARG A 99 4.32 -17.49 2.60
C ARG A 99 3.78 -18.62 3.47
N GLN A 100 4.60 -19.16 4.37
CA GLN A 100 4.19 -20.23 5.29
C GLN A 100 3.09 -19.73 6.23
N ARG A 101 3.26 -18.56 6.84
CA ARG A 101 2.24 -17.96 7.72
C ARG A 101 0.95 -17.66 6.98
N ARG A 102 1.04 -17.11 5.76
CA ARG A 102 -0.11 -16.85 4.89
C ARG A 102 -0.89 -18.12 4.57
N LYS A 103 -0.22 -19.24 4.31
CA LYS A 103 -0.87 -20.53 4.00
C LYS A 103 -1.77 -21.02 5.14
N LEU A 104 -1.42 -20.70 6.40
CA LEU A 104 -2.23 -21.04 7.57
C LEU A 104 -3.40 -20.07 7.78
N MET A 105 -3.20 -18.78 7.44
CA MET A 105 -4.17 -17.72 7.71
C MET A 105 -5.23 -17.53 6.62
N VAL A 106 -4.93 -17.84 5.35
CA VAL A 106 -5.87 -17.62 4.23
C VAL A 106 -7.07 -18.56 4.20
N PRO A 107 -7.00 -19.86 4.60
CA PRO A 107 -8.12 -20.79 4.42
C PRO A 107 -9.47 -20.33 5.03
N PRO A 108 -9.54 -19.68 6.20
CA PRO A 108 -10.77 -19.09 6.73
C PRO A 108 -11.39 -18.01 5.83
N PHE A 109 -10.59 -17.30 5.04
CA PHE A 109 -11.03 -16.23 4.14
C PHE A 109 -11.32 -16.72 2.71
N ASN A 110 -11.49 -18.02 2.51
CA ASN A 110 -11.97 -18.56 1.23
C ASN A 110 -13.50 -18.37 1.14
N GLY A 111 -14.04 -18.09 -0.05
CA GLY A 111 -15.46 -17.74 -0.27
C GLY A 111 -16.44 -18.67 0.45
N ARG A 112 -16.25 -19.99 0.37
CA ARG A 112 -17.10 -20.99 1.06
C ARG A 112 -17.17 -20.84 2.58
N ARG A 113 -16.15 -20.25 3.22
CA ARG A 113 -16.12 -19.97 4.66
C ARG A 113 -16.58 -18.56 4.98
N ILE A 114 -16.45 -17.62 4.04
CA ILE A 114 -16.96 -16.25 4.18
C ILE A 114 -18.48 -16.26 4.35
N ASP A 115 -19.21 -17.17 3.69
CA ASP A 115 -20.68 -17.26 3.82
C ASP A 115 -21.13 -17.44 5.28
N ALA A 116 -20.37 -18.18 6.09
CA ALA A 116 -20.65 -18.32 7.52
C ALA A 116 -20.38 -17.01 8.29
N TYR A 117 -19.36 -16.24 7.91
CA TYR A 117 -19.07 -14.94 8.51
C TYR A 117 -20.11 -13.88 8.15
N VAL A 118 -20.69 -13.93 6.95
CA VAL A 118 -21.76 -13.00 6.54
C VAL A 118 -22.91 -13.08 7.55
N LYS A 119 -23.36 -14.29 7.86
CA LYS A 119 -24.43 -14.51 8.83
C LYS A 119 -24.07 -13.97 10.22
N ILE A 120 -22.86 -14.24 10.70
CA ILE A 120 -22.41 -13.73 12.01
C ILE A 120 -22.38 -12.20 12.02
N VAL A 121 -21.83 -11.57 10.98
CA VAL A 121 -21.75 -10.10 10.88
C VAL A 121 -23.15 -9.48 10.84
N GLU A 122 -24.08 -10.08 10.09
CA GLU A 122 -25.48 -9.63 10.03
C GLU A 122 -26.16 -9.72 11.39
N GLU A 123 -26.03 -10.86 12.06
CA GLU A 123 -26.63 -11.08 13.39
C GLU A 123 -26.08 -10.10 14.43
N GLU A 124 -24.76 -9.89 14.46
CA GLU A 124 -24.12 -8.94 15.39
C GLU A 124 -24.50 -7.49 15.05
N PHE A 125 -24.57 -7.14 13.76
CA PHE A 125 -25.02 -5.81 13.34
C PHE A 125 -26.47 -5.54 13.75
N LEU A 126 -27.40 -6.46 13.47
CA LEU A 126 -28.80 -6.29 13.83
C LEU A 126 -29.00 -6.21 15.34
N ARG A 127 -28.25 -7.00 16.11
CA ARG A 127 -28.28 -6.94 17.58
C ARG A 127 -27.82 -5.57 18.09
N GLU A 128 -26.71 -5.06 17.56
CA GLU A 128 -26.16 -3.76 17.98
C GLU A 128 -27.07 -2.60 17.53
N ALA A 129 -27.56 -2.63 16.30
CA ALA A 129 -28.40 -1.59 15.73
C ALA A 129 -29.71 -1.37 16.50
N GLN A 130 -30.25 -2.41 17.16
CA GLN A 130 -31.43 -2.30 18.02
C GLN A 130 -31.20 -1.42 19.27
N THR A 131 -29.94 -1.20 19.65
CA THR A 131 -29.59 -0.38 20.82
C THR A 131 -29.38 1.09 20.47
N TRP A 132 -29.41 1.44 19.17
CA TRP A 132 -29.12 2.79 18.74
C TRP A 132 -30.29 3.73 19.01
N PRO A 133 -30.03 4.95 19.49
CA PRO A 133 -31.07 5.96 19.59
C PRO A 133 -31.55 6.39 18.20
N GLU A 134 -32.81 6.84 18.11
CA GLU A 134 -33.37 7.50 16.92
C GLU A 134 -32.59 8.78 16.53
#